data_AF-A0A950PJB0-F1
#
_entry.id   AF-A0A950PJB0-F1
#
_cell.length_a   1.000
_cell.length_b   1.000
_cell.length_c   1.000
_cell.angle_alpha   90.00
_cell.angle_beta   90.00
_cell.angle_gamma   90.00
#
_symmetry.space_group_name_H-M   'P 1'
#
loop_
_entity.id
_entity.type
_entity.pdbx_description
1 polymer ?
#
loop_
_entity_poly.entity_id
_entity_poly.type
_entity_poly.pdbx_seq_one_letter_code
_entity_poly.pdbx_strand_id
1 'polypeptide(L)'
;VSNTRGRLQAVGAPLPGARHDSFAYTASSIEARIRGHPKLGDKGYQGCGLLTPYKKPTHRGLTTVEKDCNRTHSAIRSAAERCIGHLENRKVLSTRYRGPLNTFPEVLRWLVRTGVTALDNLLRPAQIRISGTVRRAFDLHRSRF
;
A
#
# COMPACT_ATOMS: atom_id res chain seq x y z
N VAL A 1 -2.20 1.53 -2.07
CA VAL A 1 -2.94 1.42 -3.34
C VAL A 1 -2.12 0.66 -4.35
N SER A 2 -2.68 -0.38 -4.94
CA SER A 2 -2.10 -1.12 -6.06
C SER A 2 -2.96 -0.97 -7.30
N ASN A 3 -2.42 -1.32 -8.46
CA ASN A 3 -3.24 -1.57 -9.65
C ASN A 3 -3.77 -3.01 -9.68
N THR A 4 -4.57 -3.34 -10.69
CA THR A 4 -5.18 -4.67 -10.89
C THR A 4 -4.16 -5.78 -11.20
N ARG A 5 -2.90 -5.42 -11.52
CA ARG A 5 -1.79 -6.37 -11.69
C ARG A 5 -1.02 -6.61 -10.39
N GLY A 6 -1.43 -5.98 -9.29
CA GLY A 6 -0.78 -6.12 -7.98
C GLY A 6 0.52 -5.33 -7.84
N ARG A 7 0.74 -4.31 -8.68
CA ARG A 7 1.87 -3.40 -8.53
C ARG A 7 1.48 -2.23 -7.63
N LEU A 8 2.33 -1.90 -6.67
CA LEU A 8 2.18 -0.72 -5.81
C LEU A 8 2.16 0.56 -6.66
N GLN A 9 1.20 1.45 -6.41
CA GLN A 9 1.02 2.71 -7.14
C GLN A 9 1.07 3.93 -6.21
N ALA A 10 0.54 3.79 -4.99
CA ALA A 10 0.59 4.85 -4.01
C ALA A 10 0.56 4.28 -2.60
N VAL A 11 1.18 5.03 -1.70
CA VAL A 11 1.25 4.79 -0.26
C VAL A 11 0.84 6.05 0.47
N GLY A 12 0.11 5.86 1.56
CA GLY A 12 -0.26 6.95 2.46
C GLY A 12 0.94 7.38 3.28
N ALA A 13 0.91 8.60 3.82
CA ALA A 13 1.83 8.95 4.89
C ALA A 13 1.64 7.98 6.07
N PRO A 14 2.73 7.51 6.71
CA PRO A 14 2.61 6.71 7.93
C PRO A 14 1.95 7.53 9.03
N LEU A 15 1.06 6.90 9.79
CA LEU A 15 0.32 7.54 10.88
C LEU A 15 0.68 6.89 12.22
N PRO A 16 0.75 7.67 13.31
CA PRO A 16 1.04 7.13 14.62
C PRO A 16 -0.16 6.36 15.22
N GLY A 17 0.15 5.24 15.87
CA GLY A 17 -0.78 4.43 16.65
C GLY A 17 -1.66 3.49 15.82
N ALA A 18 -2.43 2.64 16.52
CA ALA A 18 -3.44 1.78 15.91
C ALA A 18 -4.67 2.63 15.56
N ARG A 19 -4.80 3.00 14.29
CA ARG A 19 -5.94 3.76 13.77
C ARG A 19 -6.79 2.88 12.88
N HIS A 20 -8.09 3.16 12.83
CA HIS A 20 -8.97 2.51 11.89
C HIS A 20 -8.58 2.86 10.45
N ASP A 21 -8.68 1.89 9.54
CA ASP A 21 -8.27 2.04 8.13
C ASP A 21 -8.95 3.21 7.42
N SER A 22 -10.24 3.48 7.68
CA SER A 22 -10.94 4.63 7.10
C SER A 22 -10.37 5.98 7.55
N PHE A 23 -9.95 6.06 8.83
CA PHE A 23 -9.25 7.22 9.34
C PHE A 23 -7.90 7.36 8.66
N ALA A 24 -7.15 6.26 8.55
CA ALA A 24 -5.84 6.26 7.91
C ALA A 24 -5.92 6.66 6.44
N TYR A 25 -6.93 6.19 5.71
CA TYR A 25 -7.20 6.60 4.34
C TYR A 25 -7.36 8.11 4.21
N THR A 26 -8.21 8.70 5.04
CA THR A 26 -8.51 10.14 5.01
C THR A 26 -7.31 10.97 5.44
N ALA A 27 -6.68 10.62 6.57
CA ALA A 27 -5.58 11.37 7.15
C ALA A 27 -4.25 11.25 6.38
N SER A 28 -4.04 10.15 5.66
CA SER A 28 -2.77 9.90 4.95
C SER A 28 -2.62 10.67 3.64
N SER A 29 -3.62 11.50 3.28
CA SER A 29 -3.70 12.24 2.00
C SER A 29 -3.62 11.36 0.76
N ILE A 30 -3.82 10.04 0.90
CA ILE A 30 -3.70 9.13 -0.23
C ILE A 30 -4.80 9.38 -1.25
N GLU A 31 -5.99 9.79 -0.80
CA GLU A 31 -7.13 10.16 -1.65
C GLU A 31 -6.76 11.20 -2.72
N ALA A 32 -6.01 12.24 -2.35
CA ALA A 32 -5.56 13.27 -3.29
C ALA A 32 -4.65 12.70 -4.38
N ARG A 33 -3.81 11.71 -4.04
CA ARG A 33 -2.87 11.06 -4.99
C ARG A 33 -3.56 10.15 -6.00
N ILE A 34 -4.77 9.68 -5.70
CA ILE A 34 -5.53 8.75 -6.54
C ILE A 34 -6.85 9.36 -7.05
N ARG A 35 -6.93 10.70 -7.02
CA ARG A 35 -8.06 11.46 -7.56
C ARG A 35 -8.23 11.17 -9.05
N GLY A 36 -9.48 11.11 -9.52
CA GLY A 36 -9.80 10.85 -10.93
C GLY A 36 -9.80 9.37 -11.34
N HIS A 37 -9.36 8.45 -10.47
CA HIS A 37 -9.45 7.02 -10.73
C HIS A 37 -10.64 6.36 -10.01
N PRO A 38 -11.26 5.31 -10.59
CA PRO A 38 -12.11 4.38 -9.86
C PRO A 38 -11.32 3.71 -8.74
N LYS A 39 -11.89 3.64 -7.54
CA LYS A 39 -11.19 3.14 -6.35
C LYS A 39 -12.04 2.07 -5.70
N LEU A 40 -11.45 0.90 -5.51
CA LEU A 40 -12.05 -0.19 -4.73
C LEU A 40 -11.46 -0.17 -3.33
N GLY A 41 -12.30 -0.40 -2.34
CA GLY A 41 -11.92 -0.52 -0.94
C GLY A 41 -12.56 -1.73 -0.29
N ASP A 42 -11.98 -2.17 0.81
CA ASP A 42 -12.60 -3.15 1.69
C ASP A 42 -13.81 -2.54 2.43
N LYS A 43 -14.61 -3.39 3.08
CA LYS A 43 -15.78 -2.95 3.86
C LYS A 43 -15.42 -1.93 4.95
N GLY A 44 -14.19 -1.99 5.49
CA GLY A 44 -13.70 -1.03 6.48
C GLY A 44 -13.56 0.42 5.95
N TYR A 45 -13.62 0.62 4.63
CA TYR A 45 -13.55 1.94 3.99
C TYR A 45 -14.92 2.46 3.55
N GLN A 46 -16.01 1.89 4.08
CA GLN A 46 -17.35 2.43 3.85
C GLN A 46 -17.43 3.88 4.35
N GLY A 47 -18.05 4.75 3.56
CA GLY A 47 -18.11 6.19 3.82
C GLY A 47 -16.91 6.99 3.27
N CYS A 48 -15.88 6.34 2.73
CA CYS A 48 -14.70 7.01 2.16
C CYS A 48 -14.77 7.26 0.65
N GLY A 49 -15.96 7.19 0.03
CA GLY A 49 -16.11 7.34 -1.43
C GLY A 49 -15.47 6.21 -2.27
N LEU A 50 -15.14 5.07 -1.63
CA LEU A 50 -14.61 3.88 -2.29
C LEU A 50 -15.74 2.93 -2.70
N LEU A 51 -15.59 2.25 -3.82
CA LEU A 51 -16.44 1.13 -4.20
C LEU A 51 -16.14 -0.05 -3.26
N THR A 52 -17.04 -0.30 -2.31
CA THR A 52 -16.95 -1.41 -1.36
C THR A 52 -17.90 -2.54 -1.74
N PRO A 53 -17.62 -3.80 -1.35
CA PRO A 53 -18.53 -4.91 -1.58
C PRO A 53 -19.90 -4.68 -0.95
N TYR A 54 -20.94 -5.21 -1.58
CA TYR A 54 -22.29 -5.23 -1.00
C TYR A 54 -22.28 -5.99 0.33
N LYS A 55 -22.85 -5.35 1.36
CA LYS A 55 -23.09 -5.96 2.66
C LYS A 55 -24.41 -6.75 2.61
N LYS A 56 -24.45 -7.89 3.31
CA LYS A 56 -25.70 -8.63 3.49
C LYS A 56 -26.69 -7.72 4.26
N PRO A 57 -27.89 -7.43 3.72
CA PRO A 57 -28.91 -6.68 4.43
C PRO A 57 -29.50 -7.47 5.59
N THR A 58 -30.09 -6.78 6.57
CA THR A 58 -30.58 -7.38 7.82
C THR A 58 -31.69 -8.44 7.63
N HIS A 59 -32.46 -8.38 6.53
CA HIS A 59 -33.64 -9.24 6.34
C HIS A 59 -33.70 -9.94 4.97
N ARG A 60 -32.60 -9.95 4.20
CA ARG A 60 -32.55 -10.70 2.94
C ARG A 60 -31.15 -11.24 2.65
N GLY A 61 -31.11 -12.28 1.81
CA GLY A 61 -29.87 -12.70 1.18
C GLY A 61 -29.35 -11.67 0.19
N LEU A 62 -28.07 -11.81 -0.18
CA LEU A 62 -27.56 -11.14 -1.37
C LEU A 62 -28.24 -11.70 -2.61
N THR A 63 -28.69 -10.81 -3.49
CA THR A 63 -29.16 -11.15 -4.84
C THR A 63 -28.03 -11.76 -5.66
N THR A 64 -28.37 -12.43 -6.77
CA THR A 64 -27.37 -12.96 -7.71
C THR A 64 -26.45 -11.86 -8.21
N VAL A 65 -27.01 -10.70 -8.59
CA VAL A 65 -26.24 -9.54 -9.07
C VAL A 65 -25.27 -9.03 -8.00
N GLU A 66 -25.69 -8.87 -6.75
CA GLU A 66 -24.80 -8.44 -5.67
C GLU A 66 -23.68 -9.45 -5.39
N LYS A 67 -23.96 -10.75 -5.51
CA LYS A 67 -22.95 -11.81 -5.40
C LYS A 67 -21.93 -11.73 -6.53
N ASP A 68 -22.37 -11.49 -7.76
CA ASP A 68 -21.49 -11.38 -8.93
C ASP A 68 -20.63 -10.12 -8.86
N CYS A 69 -21.20 -9.00 -8.41
CA CYS A 69 -20.43 -7.79 -8.10
C CYS A 69 -19.38 -8.07 -7.01
N ASN A 70 -19.74 -8.77 -5.93
CA ASN A 70 -18.81 -9.12 -4.85
C ASN A 70 -17.72 -10.10 -5.32
N ARG A 71 -18.04 -11.02 -6.25
CA ARG A 71 -17.07 -11.92 -6.87
C ARG A 71 -16.06 -11.13 -7.71
N THR A 72 -16.54 -10.22 -8.55
CA THR A 72 -15.69 -9.34 -9.37
C THR A 72 -14.82 -8.44 -8.50
N HIS A 73 -15.40 -7.85 -7.45
CA HIS A 73 -14.66 -7.06 -6.46
C HIS A 73 -13.54 -7.90 -5.83
N SER A 74 -13.86 -9.10 -5.34
CA SER A 74 -12.91 -10.01 -4.71
C SER A 74 -11.77 -10.42 -5.67
N ALA A 75 -12.07 -10.65 -6.95
CA ALA A 75 -11.07 -10.95 -7.97
C ALA A 75 -10.07 -9.80 -8.15
N ILE A 76 -10.55 -8.56 -8.19
CA ILE A 76 -9.69 -7.36 -8.26
C ILE A 76 -8.88 -7.21 -6.97
N ARG A 77 -9.53 -7.41 -5.81
CA ARG A 77 -8.93 -7.32 -4.47
C ARG A 77 -7.74 -8.26 -4.29
N SER A 78 -7.80 -9.45 -4.89
CA SER A 78 -6.70 -10.42 -4.86
C SER A 78 -5.36 -9.83 -5.33
N ALA A 79 -5.38 -8.87 -6.27
CA ALA A 79 -4.19 -8.19 -6.74
C ALA A 79 -3.59 -7.26 -5.67
N ALA A 80 -4.45 -6.55 -4.94
CA ALA A 80 -4.03 -5.71 -3.83
C ALA A 80 -3.48 -6.54 -2.66
N GLU A 81 -4.11 -7.67 -2.34
CA GLU A 81 -3.63 -8.60 -1.31
C GLU A 81 -2.27 -9.18 -1.67
N ARG A 82 -2.03 -9.57 -2.93
CA ARG A 82 -0.69 -9.97 -3.38
C ARG A 82 0.33 -8.84 -3.20
N CYS A 83 -0.04 -7.60 -3.54
CA CYS A 83 0.83 -6.44 -3.34
C CYS A 83 1.17 -6.23 -1.85
N ILE A 84 0.19 -6.33 -0.95
CA ILE A 84 0.38 -6.20 0.50
C ILE A 84 1.25 -7.34 1.03
N GLY A 85 0.93 -8.58 0.66
CA GLY A 85 1.72 -9.74 1.03
C GLY A 85 3.19 -9.64 0.57
N HIS A 86 3.46 -9.06 -0.60
CA HIS A 86 4.83 -8.77 -1.01
C HIS A 86 5.52 -7.74 -0.10
N LEU A 87 4.81 -6.71 0.36
CA LEU A 87 5.37 -5.70 1.27
C LEU A 87 5.62 -6.25 2.68
N GLU A 88 4.70 -7.07 3.20
CA GLU A 88 4.82 -7.68 4.52
C GLU A 88 5.91 -8.76 4.56
N ASN A 89 5.90 -9.68 3.58
CA ASN A 89 6.83 -10.80 3.55
C ASN A 89 8.27 -10.39 3.22
N ARG A 90 8.49 -9.31 2.46
CA ARG A 90 9.84 -8.84 2.08
C ARG A 90 10.51 -7.92 3.12
N LYS A 91 10.02 -7.94 4.37
CA LYS A 91 10.55 -7.16 5.50
C LYS A 91 10.48 -5.64 5.35
N VAL A 92 9.86 -5.10 4.29
CA VAL A 92 9.57 -3.66 4.17
C VAL A 92 8.66 -3.22 5.31
N LEU A 93 7.62 -4.02 5.56
CA LEU A 93 6.65 -3.80 6.63
C LEU A 93 6.72 -4.91 7.69
N SER A 94 7.86 -5.62 7.84
CA SER A 94 7.95 -6.63 8.90
C SER A 94 7.73 -5.98 10.27
N THR A 95 7.33 -6.79 11.24
CA THR A 95 7.02 -6.43 12.65
C THR A 95 8.00 -5.45 13.30
N ARG A 96 9.22 -5.31 12.77
CA ARG A 96 10.15 -4.25 13.11
C ARG A 96 10.81 -3.70 11.84
N TYR A 97 10.29 -2.59 11.29
CA TYR A 97 11.14 -1.72 10.47
C TYR A 97 12.33 -1.26 11.33
N ARG A 98 13.56 -1.61 10.92
CA ARG A 98 14.79 -1.37 11.71
C ARG A 98 15.53 -0.08 11.30
N GLY A 99 15.00 0.68 10.34
CA GLY A 99 15.56 1.96 9.93
C GLY A 99 15.07 3.11 10.81
N PRO A 100 15.71 4.30 10.72
CA PRO A 100 15.20 5.51 11.36
C PRO A 100 13.78 5.84 10.88
N LEU A 101 12.83 5.98 11.80
CA LEU A 101 11.40 6.21 11.48
C LEU A 101 11.17 7.47 10.64
N ASN A 102 12.02 8.49 10.80
CA ASN A 102 11.99 9.72 9.99
C ASN A 102 12.29 9.47 8.49
N THR A 103 12.99 8.38 8.15
CA THR A 103 13.28 7.98 6.76
C THR A 103 12.23 7.05 6.17
N PHE A 104 11.30 6.54 6.97
CA PHE A 104 10.28 5.61 6.54
C PHE A 104 9.40 6.15 5.38
N PRO A 105 8.93 7.42 5.40
CA PRO A 105 8.22 7.99 4.26
C PRO A 105 9.01 7.98 2.95
N GLU A 106 10.34 8.09 3.01
CA GLU A 106 11.20 8.07 1.82
C GLU A 106 11.33 6.67 1.25
N VAL A 107 11.49 5.66 2.12
CA VAL A 107 11.50 4.25 1.72
C VAL A 107 10.19 3.90 1.01
N LEU A 108 9.06 4.33 1.57
CA LEU A 108 7.74 4.13 0.96
C LEU A 108 7.62 4.81 -0.42
N ARG A 109 8.12 6.05 -0.56
CA ARG A 109 8.14 6.74 -1.87
C ARG A 109 9.04 6.03 -2.89
N TRP A 110 10.20 5.56 -2.46
CA TRP A 110 11.13 4.82 -3.31
C TRP A 110 10.48 3.53 -3.83
N LEU A 111 9.80 2.78 -2.96
CA LEU A 111 9.09 1.54 -3.32
C LEU A 111 8.00 1.74 -4.37
N VAL A 112 7.29 2.87 -4.31
CA VAL A 112 6.30 3.23 -5.33
C VAL A 112 6.98 3.43 -6.68
N ARG A 113 8.15 4.06 -6.71
CA ARG A 113 8.87 4.40 -7.94
C ARG A 113 9.54 3.20 -8.60
N THR A 114 10.22 2.37 -7.81
CA THR A 114 11.04 1.26 -8.30
C THR A 114 10.28 -0.08 -8.34
N GLY A 115 9.19 -0.18 -7.59
CA GLY A 115 8.44 -1.42 -7.40
C GLY A 115 9.07 -2.32 -6.34
N VAL A 116 8.24 -3.15 -5.71
CA VAL A 116 8.66 -4.06 -4.62
C VAL A 116 9.72 -5.07 -5.08
N THR A 117 9.73 -5.44 -6.37
CA THR A 117 10.72 -6.33 -6.99
C THR A 117 12.11 -5.71 -7.12
N ALA A 118 12.24 -4.38 -7.18
CA ALA A 118 13.56 -3.73 -7.20
C ALA A 118 14.28 -3.87 -5.85
N LEU A 119 13.52 -3.96 -4.75
CA LEU A 119 14.07 -4.23 -3.43
C LEU A 119 14.64 -5.66 -3.35
N ASP A 120 14.00 -6.63 -4.00
CA ASP A 120 14.47 -8.03 -4.05
C ASP A 120 15.86 -8.13 -4.72
N ASN A 121 16.17 -7.29 -5.70
CA ASN A 121 17.49 -7.24 -6.33
C ASN A 121 18.55 -6.52 -5.47
N LEU A 122 18.12 -5.58 -4.60
CA LEU A 122 19.01 -4.85 -3.70
C LEU A 122 19.37 -5.66 -2.44
N LEU A 123 18.49 -6.56 -2.01
CA LEU A 123 18.60 -7.33 -0.75
C LEU A 123 19.09 -8.78 -0.93
N ARG A 124 19.55 -9.19 -2.13
CA ARG A 124 20.16 -10.52 -2.30
C ARG A 124 21.45 -10.63 -1.47
N PRO A 125 21.66 -11.72 -0.71
CA PRO A 125 22.88 -11.94 0.04
C PRO A 125 23.99 -12.47 -0.90
N ALA A 126 24.51 -11.60 -1.76
CA ALA A 126 25.82 -11.74 -2.39
C ALA A 126 26.23 -10.35 -2.91
N GLN A 127 27.17 -9.72 -2.20
CA GLN A 127 27.99 -8.59 -2.67
C GLN A 127 27.26 -7.49 -3.47
N ILE A 128 26.51 -6.61 -2.80
CA ILE A 128 26.26 -5.27 -3.36
C ILE A 128 26.84 -4.25 -2.39
N ARG A 129 28.07 -3.84 -2.71
CA ARG A 129 28.62 -2.53 -2.36
C ARG A 129 27.53 -1.53 -2.75
N ILE A 130 26.90 -0.88 -1.77
CA ILE A 130 25.89 0.15 -2.04
C ILE A 130 26.50 1.11 -3.05
N SER A 131 26.01 1.08 -4.29
CA SER A 131 26.45 1.98 -5.35
C SER A 131 26.32 3.41 -4.81
N GLY A 132 27.36 4.22 -5.03
CA GLY A 132 27.50 5.56 -4.46
C GLY A 132 26.31 6.49 -4.70
N THR A 133 25.44 6.17 -5.66
CA THR A 133 24.21 6.90 -5.96
C THR A 133 23.13 6.75 -4.87
N VAL A 134 22.96 5.55 -4.30
CA VAL A 134 21.95 5.31 -3.23
C VAL A 134 22.46 5.84 -1.89
N ARG A 135 23.77 5.74 -1.64
CA ARG A 135 24.41 6.35 -0.46
C ARG A 135 24.37 7.88 -0.52
N ARG A 136 24.63 8.50 -1.67
CA ARG A 136 24.47 9.95 -1.85
C ARG A 136 23.04 10.44 -1.62
N ALA A 137 22.03 9.71 -2.07
CA ALA A 137 20.64 10.12 -1.83
C ALA A 137 20.28 10.11 -0.33
N PHE A 138 20.85 9.16 0.43
CA PHE A 138 20.66 9.07 1.88
C PHE A 138 21.54 10.09 2.65
N ASP A 139 22.77 10.33 2.18
CA ASP A 139 23.72 11.24 2.82
C ASP A 139 23.44 12.73 2.49
N LEU A 140 22.92 13.07 1.30
CA LEU A 140 22.47 14.44 0.97
C LEU A 140 21.27 14.89 1.81
N HIS A 141 20.44 13.94 2.27
CA HIS A 141 19.32 14.26 3.15
C HIS A 141 19.78 14.48 4.60
N ARG A 142 20.95 13.94 4.98
CA ARG A 142 21.55 14.06 6.30
C ARG A 142 22.40 15.33 6.47
N SER A 143 22.79 16.01 5.40
CA SER A 143 23.59 17.24 5.46
C SER A 143 22.77 18.54 5.49
N ARG A 144 21.44 18.45 5.60
CA ARG A 144 20.53 19.61 5.69
C ARG A 144 19.82 19.75 7.05
N PHE A 145 20.22 18.98 8.07
CA PHE A 145 19.79 19.12 9.46
C PHE A 145 20.90 18.72 10.43
#